data_AF-A0A7V9GI96-F1
#
_entry.id   AF-A0A7V9GI96-F1
#
_cell.length_a   1.000
_cell.length_b   1.000
_cell.length_c   1.000
_cell.angle_alpha   90.00
_cell.angle_beta   90.00
_cell.angle_gamma   90.00
#
_symmetry.space_group_name_H-M   'P 1'
#
loop_
_entity.id
_entity.type
_entity.pdbx_description
1 polymer ?
#
loop_
_entity_poly.entity_id
_entity_poly.type
_entity_poly.pdbx_seq_one_letter_code
_entity_poly.pdbx_strand_id
1 'polypeptide(L)' 'MRHGRHPVRHLNATRADDLLTVARAFGGHRDATAARAERIDGDGIDVVLATPHGGEPTRRARAALAGDLDAG' A
#
# COMPACT_ATOMS: atom_id res chain seq x y z
N MET A 1 -27.78 9.01 -2.26
CA MET A 1 -26.50 9.17 -1.52
C MET A 1 -25.84 7.81 -1.45
N ARG A 2 -24.78 7.55 -2.25
CA ARG A 2 -24.09 6.25 -2.20
C ARG A 2 -23.23 6.25 -0.94
N HIS A 3 -23.50 5.35 -0.01
CA HIS A 3 -22.66 5.09 1.16
C HIS A 3 -21.36 4.44 0.67
N GLY A 4 -20.48 5.24 0.08
CA GLY A 4 -19.16 4.80 -0.32
C GLY A 4 -18.42 4.42 0.95
N ARG A 5 -18.29 3.12 1.24
CA ARG A 5 -17.23 2.66 2.13
C ARG A 5 -15.95 3.24 1.58
N HIS A 6 -15.34 4.18 2.32
CA HIS A 6 -14.10 4.80 1.91
C HIS A 6 -13.09 3.66 1.66
N PRO A 7 -12.73 3.35 0.39
CA PRO A 7 -12.09 2.08 0.05
C PRO A 7 -10.75 1.93 0.76
N VAL A 8 -10.05 3.04 0.97
CA VAL A 8 -8.85 3.14 1.81
C VAL A 8 -9.10 2.70 3.26
N ARG A 9 -10.20 3.15 3.89
CA ARG A 9 -10.52 2.78 5.28
C ARG A 9 -10.84 1.30 5.38
N HIS A 10 -11.60 0.77 4.42
CA HIS A 10 -11.92 -0.65 4.40
C HIS A 10 -10.66 -1.50 4.21
N LEU A 11 -9.81 -1.14 3.25
CA LEU A 11 -8.55 -1.83 2.95
C LEU A 11 -7.62 -1.83 4.17
N ASN A 12 -7.43 -0.67 4.81
CA ASN A 12 -6.61 -0.58 6.02
C ASN A 12 -7.17 -1.40 7.19
N ALA A 13 -8.49 -1.51 7.32
CA ALA A 13 -9.11 -2.26 8.40
C ALA A 13 -9.05 -3.77 8.20
N THR A 14 -8.95 -4.25 6.95
CA THR A 14 -9.04 -5.68 6.66
C THR A 14 -7.76 -6.29 6.10
N ARG A 15 -6.82 -5.48 5.60
CA ARG A 15 -5.69 -5.94 4.78
C ARG A 15 -4.37 -5.21 5.06
N ALA A 16 -4.22 -4.58 6.23
CA ALA A 16 -2.96 -3.90 6.57
C ALA A 16 -1.74 -4.85 6.53
N ASP A 17 -1.89 -6.09 6.99
CA ASP A 17 -0.83 -7.11 6.96
C ASP A 17 -0.47 -7.56 5.53
N ASP A 18 -1.46 -7.65 4.63
CA ASP A 18 -1.22 -7.96 3.22
C ASP A 18 -0.41 -6.83 2.57
N LEU A 19 -0.75 -5.56 2.85
CA LEU A 19 0.00 -4.41 2.37
C LEU A 19 1.45 -4.43 2.88
N LEU A 20 1.66 -4.81 4.15
CA LEU A 20 2.99 -4.94 4.73
C LEU A 20 3.79 -6.08 4.08
N THR A 21 3.15 -7.21 3.80
CA THR A 21 3.76 -8.35 3.12
C THR A 21 4.22 -7.96 1.72
N VAL A 22 3.38 -7.27 0.95
CA VAL A 22 3.71 -6.78 -0.39
C VAL A 22 4.85 -5.75 -0.33
N ALA A 23 4.80 -4.81 0.61
CA ALA A 23 5.83 -3.79 0.78
C ALA A 23 7.21 -4.39 1.14
N ARG A 24 7.24 -5.44 1.97
CA ARG A 24 8.46 -6.17 2.32
C ARG A 24 8.99 -7.01 1.18
N ALA A 25 8.10 -7.72 0.46
CA ALA A 25 8.49 -8.66 -0.58
C ALA A 25 8.89 -7.97 -1.89
N PHE A 26 8.13 -6.95 -2.31
CA PHE A 26 8.27 -6.32 -3.62
C PHE A 26 8.68 -4.85 -3.54
N GLY A 27 8.38 -4.16 -2.44
CA GLY A 27 8.70 -2.74 -2.27
C GLY A 27 10.15 -2.44 -1.89
N GLY A 28 10.97 -3.45 -1.60
CA GLY A 28 12.34 -3.25 -1.11
C GLY A 28 12.41 -2.71 0.33
N HIS A 29 11.29 -2.75 1.06
CA HIS A 29 11.16 -2.27 2.45
C HIS A 29 11.07 -3.44 3.42
N ARG A 30 12.09 -4.32 3.43
CA ARG A 30 12.11 -5.51 4.31
C ARG A 30 12.03 -5.16 5.80
N ASP A 31 12.52 -3.99 6.16
CA ASP A 31 12.53 -3.45 7.52
C ASP A 31 11.23 -2.75 7.89
N ALA A 32 10.26 -2.62 6.98
CA ALA A 32 8.95 -2.06 7.30
C ALA A 32 8.27 -2.86 8.41
N THR A 33 7.71 -2.19 9.41
CA THR A 33 6.99 -2.79 10.54
C THR A 33 5.49 -2.61 10.46
N ALA A 34 5.02 -1.62 9.70
CA ALA A 34 3.61 -1.39 9.41
C ALA A 34 3.41 -0.80 8.02
N ALA A 35 2.25 -1.02 7.42
CA ALA A 35 1.84 -0.45 6.14
C ALA A 35 0.39 0.05 6.20
N ARG A 36 0.11 1.19 5.57
CA ARG A 36 -1.22 1.79 5.49
C ARG A 36 -1.45 2.39 4.10
N ALA A 37 -2.56 2.06 3.46
CA ALA A 37 -2.99 2.75 2.25
C ALA A 37 -3.43 4.18 2.57
N GLU A 38 -2.96 5.14 1.79
CA GLU A 38 -3.44 6.53 1.80
C GLU A 38 -4.43 6.79 0.66
N ARG A 39 -4.15 6.23 -0.52
CA ARG A 39 -4.94 6.47 -1.73
C ARG A 39 -5.00 5.20 -2.59
N ILE A 40 -6.13 5.03 -3.26
CA ILE A 40 -6.36 3.96 -4.24
C ILE A 40 -6.95 4.65 -5.47
N ASP A 41 -6.34 4.41 -6.63
CA ASP A 41 -6.79 4.91 -7.92
C ASP A 41 -6.59 3.84 -9.01
N GLY A 42 -6.88 4.21 -10.26
CA GLY A 42 -6.86 3.29 -11.39
C GLY A 42 -5.48 2.73 -11.74
N ASP A 43 -4.38 3.41 -11.38
CA ASP A 43 -3.03 2.90 -11.64
C ASP A 43 -2.39 2.22 -10.41
N GLY A 44 -3.03 2.29 -9.23
CA GLY A 44 -2.58 1.50 -8.08
C GLY A 44 -2.95 2.04 -6.71
N ILE A 45 -2.14 1.67 -5.72
CA ILE A 45 -2.35 1.97 -4.30
C ILE A 45 -1.11 2.67 -3.75
N ASP A 46 -1.30 3.87 -3.20
CA ASP A 46 -0.28 4.57 -2.44
C ASP A 46 -0.28 4.04 -1.00
N VAL A 47 0.84 3.48 -0.56
CA VAL A 47 1.04 2.98 0.80
C VAL A 47 2.12 3.74 1.54
N VAL A 48 1.85 3.97 2.80
CA VAL A 48 2.70 4.57 3.82
C VAL A 48 3.30 3.45 4.66
N LEU A 49 4.62 3.45 4.82
CA LEU A 49 5.35 2.45 5.58
C LEU A 49 6.02 3.06 6.81
N ALA A 50 5.99 2.33 7.92
CA ALA A 50 6.77 2.63 9.12
C ALA A 50 8.01 1.75 9.17
N THR A 51 9.19 2.32 9.46
CA THR A 51 10.47 1.61 9.56
C THR A 51 11.19 1.97 10.86
N PRO A 52 11.91 1.04 11.51
CA PRO A 52 12.54 1.27 12.81
C PRO A 52 13.80 2.14 12.77
N HIS A 53 14.46 2.30 11.60
CA HIS A 53 15.78 2.95 11.48
C HIS A 53 15.73 4.47 11.26
N GLY A 54 14.88 5.17 12.00
CA GLY A 54 15.00 6.61 12.17
C GLY A 54 13.88 7.42 11.53
N GLY A 55 13.52 8.48 12.26
CA GLY A 55 12.39 9.38 12.06
C GLY A 55 12.06 9.65 10.59
N GLU A 56 10.77 9.52 10.29
CA GLU A 56 10.09 9.61 9.00
C GLU A 56 10.84 10.40 7.89
N PRO A 57 10.80 9.88 6.66
CA PRO A 57 9.54 10.00 5.95
C PRO A 57 8.90 8.63 5.83
N THR A 58 7.68 8.57 6.32
CA THR A 58 6.59 7.77 5.76
C THR A 58 6.88 7.42 4.30
N ARG A 59 7.45 6.24 4.03
CA ARG A 59 7.89 5.98 2.66
C ARG A 59 6.66 5.65 1.84
N ARG A 60 6.35 6.53 0.88
CA ARG A 60 5.27 6.33 -0.08
C ARG A 60 5.75 5.36 -1.15
N ALA A 61 5.17 4.17 -1.17
CA ALA A 61 5.33 3.22 -2.26
C ALA A 61 4.02 3.13 -3.01
N ARG A 62 4.08 3.08 -4.35
CA ARG A 62 2.92 2.78 -5.17
C ARG A 62 2.97 1.31 -5.53
N ALA A 63 2.00 0.54 -5.05
CA ALA A 63 1.76 -0.80 -5.56
C ALA A 63 0.95 -0.65 -6.84
N ALA A 64 1.58 -0.87 -7.99
CA ALA A 64 0.85 -0.99 -9.24
C ALA A 64 -0.06 -2.22 -9.13
N LEU A 65 -1.33 -2.07 -9.49
CA LEU A 65 -2.10 -3.24 -9.90
C LEU A 65 -1.33 -3.80 -11.09
N ALA A 66 -0.98 -5.09 -11.06
CA ALA A 66 -0.53 -5.79 -12.26
C ALA A 66 -1.72 -5.91 -13.21
N GLY A 67 -2.16 -4.76 -13.73
CA GLY A 67 -2.95 -4.66 -14.92
C GLY A 67 -1.96 -4.76 -16.06
N ASP A 68 -2.06 -5.87 -16.77
CA ASP A 68 -1.40 -6.13 -18.05
C ASP A 68 0.02 -6.70 -17.99
N LEU A 69 0.08 -8.02 -17.83
CA LEU A 69 1.09 -8.87 -18.46
C LEU A 69 0.64 -9.21 -19.90
N ASP A 70 0.28 -8.26 -20.78
CA ASP A 70 0.15 -8.53 -22.22
C ASP A 70 0.07 -7.26 -23.14
N ALA A 71 1.22 -6.68 -23.48
CA ALA A 71 1.35 -6.05 -24.80
C ALA A 71 2.80 -6.16 -25.26
N GLY A 72 3.02 -7.01 -26.26
CA GLY A 72 4.33 -7.26 -26.90
C GLY A 72 4.87 -6.13 -27.76
#